data_AF-A0A9D6DVR4-F1
#
_entry.id   AF-A0A9D6DVR4-F1
#
_cell.length_a   1.000
_cell.length_b   1.000
_cell.length_c   1.000
_cell.angle_alpha   90.00
_cell.angle_beta   90.00
_cell.angle_gamma   90.00
#
_symmetry.space_group_name_H-M   'P 1'
#
loop_
_entity.id
_entity.type
_entity.pdbx_description
1 polymer ?
#
loop_
_entity_poly.entity_id
_entity_poly.type
_entity_poly.pdbx_seq_one_letter_code
_entity_poly.pdbx_strand_id
1 'polypeptide(L)' 'MSQRSDQVAEELRKIISLIFLEELHDPRMGFVTVTRIELTDDLRFARVFYSVLGESKE' A
#
# COMPACT_ATOMS: atom_id res chain seq x y z
N MET A 1 18.23 9.80 -3.07
CA MET A 1 16.96 9.58 -2.36
C MET A 1 17.25 9.69 -0.88
N SER A 2 16.51 10.51 -0.16
CA SER A 2 16.76 10.83 1.25
C SER A 2 16.51 9.57 2.09
N GLN A 3 17.49 9.11 2.87
CA GLN A 3 17.35 7.92 3.73
C GLN A 3 16.14 7.98 4.68
N ARG A 4 15.59 9.18 4.92
CA ARG A 4 14.37 9.41 5.72
C ARG A 4 13.09 9.05 4.98
N SER A 5 12.96 9.36 3.68
CA SER A 5 11.75 9.02 2.92
C SER A 5 11.58 7.51 2.82
N ASP A 6 12.69 6.78 2.64
CA ASP A 6 12.65 5.32 2.52
C ASP A 6 12.23 4.65 3.83
N GLN A 7 12.71 5.16 4.97
CA GLN A 7 12.29 4.69 6.30
C GLN A 7 10.80 4.93 6.55
N VAL A 8 10.30 6.13 6.21
CA VAL A 8 8.88 6.47 6.35
C VAL A 8 8.02 5.62 5.41
N ALA A 9 8.50 5.34 4.20
CA ALA A 9 7.80 4.50 3.23
C ALA A 9 7.63 3.07 3.75
N GLU A 10 8.65 2.48 4.39
CA GLU A 10 8.55 1.14 4.96
C GLU A 10 7.58 1.06 6.14
N GLU A 11 7.58 2.06 7.03
CA GLU A 11 6.62 2.10 8.13
C GLU A 11 5.19 2.28 7.62
N LEU A 12 4.98 3.17 6.63
CA LEU A 12 3.69 3.30 5.96
C LEU A 12 3.26 1.99 5.29
N ARG A 13 4.18 1.25 4.68
CA ARG A 13 3.85 -0.04 4.05
C ARG A 13 3.32 -1.04 5.07
N LYS A 14 3.90 -1.12 6.27
CA LYS A 14 3.43 -2.01 7.34
C LYS A 14 2.02 -1.64 7.83
N ILE A 15 1.81 -0.35 8.12
CA ILE A 15 0.53 0.15 8.64
C ILE A 15 -0.58 -0.06 7.60
N ILE A 16 -0.33 0.36 6.36
CA ILE A 16 -1.32 0.24 5.27
C ILE A 16 -1.61 -1.23 4.96
N SER A 17 -0.61 -2.11 4.99
CA SER A 17 -0.83 -3.55 4.81
C SER A 17 -1.71 -4.14 5.92
N LEU A 18 -1.53 -3.70 7.16
CA LEU A 18 -2.35 -4.14 8.29
C LEU A 18 -3.79 -3.66 8.14
N ILE A 19 -3.99 -2.38 7.79
CA ILE A 19 -5.33 -1.80 7.54
C ILE A 19 -6.04 -2.55 6.43
N PHE A 20 -5.35 -2.84 5.31
CA PHE A 20 -5.97 -3.61 4.23
C PHE A 20 -6.33 -5.04 4.64
N LEU A 21 -5.61 -5.64 5.58
CA LEU A 21 -5.90 -6.99 6.06
C LEU A 21 -7.05 -7.03 7.08
N GLU A 22 -7.17 -5.99 7.92
CA GLU A 22 -8.17 -5.93 8.99
C GLU A 22 -9.48 -5.24 8.57
N GLU A 23 -9.41 -4.17 7.78
CA GLU A 23 -10.57 -3.33 7.46
C GLU A 23 -11.13 -3.57 6.06
N LEU A 24 -10.35 -4.11 5.12
CA LEU A 24 -10.81 -4.36 3.76
C LEU A 24 -11.58 -5.70 3.64
N HIS A 25 -12.72 -5.76 4.32
CA HIS A 25 -13.71 -6.83 4.17
C HIS A 25 -14.66 -6.55 2.99
N ASP A 26 -14.13 -6.26 1.80
CA ASP A 26 -14.99 -6.20 0.61
C ASP A 26 -15.03 -7.60 -0.06
N PRO A 27 -16.16 -8.32 -0.01
CA PRO A 27 -16.26 -9.67 -0.57
C PRO A 27 -16.05 -9.74 -2.10
N ARG A 28 -15.94 -8.61 -2.80
CA ARG A 28 -15.63 -8.53 -4.23
C ARG A 28 -14.14 -8.32 -4.51
N MET A 29 -13.42 -7.72 -3.57
CA MET A 29 -11.97 -7.59 -3.64
C MET A 29 -11.39 -8.78 -2.89
N GLY A 30 -10.74 -9.69 -3.60
CA GLY A 30 -10.03 -10.79 -2.94
C GLY A 30 -8.83 -10.28 -2.11
N PHE A 31 -7.84 -11.13 -1.86
CA PHE A 31 -6.69 -10.75 -1.04
C PHE A 31 -5.94 -9.55 -1.64
N VAL A 32 -5.97 -8.39 -0.96
CA VAL A 32 -5.26 -7.17 -1.36
C VAL A 32 -3.89 -7.13 -0.68
N THR A 33 -2.83 -6.96 -1.47
CA THR A 33 -1.45 -6.87 -0.98
C THR A 33 -0.77 -5.61 -1.51
N VAL A 34 -0.16 -4.83 -0.63
CA VAL A 34 0.64 -3.65 -1.01
C VAL A 34 2.01 -4.11 -1.48
N THR A 35 2.38 -3.77 -2.72
CA THR A 35 3.66 -4.17 -3.33
C THR A 35 4.72 -3.10 -3.20
N ARG A 36 4.35 -1.82 -3.28
CA ARG A 36 5.30 -0.71 -3.24
C ARG A 36 4.63 0.59 -2.80
N ILE A 37 5.38 1.43 -2.10
CA ILE A 37 5.00 2.80 -1.78
C ILE A 37 6.13 3.73 -2.23
N GLU A 38 5.78 4.78 -2.95
CA GLU A 38 6.70 5.85 -3.31
C GLU A 38 6.25 7.16 -2.68
N LEU A 39 7.14 7.76 -1.91
CA LEU A 39 6.91 9.06 -1.29
C LEU A 39 7.62 10.15 -2.09
N THR A 40 7.02 11.33 -2.12
CA THR A 40 7.73 12.53 -2.58
C THR A 40 8.80 12.94 -1.56
N ASP A 41 9.85 13.61 -2.01
CA ASP A 41 10.94 14.08 -1.13
C ASP A 41 10.46 15.04 -0.02
N ASP A 42 9.34 15.71 -0.24
CA ASP A 42 8.66 16.58 0.74
C ASP A 42 7.64 15.84 1.62
N LEU A 43 7.50 14.52 1.47
CA LEU A 43 6.60 13.62 2.20
C LEU A 43 5.11 14.00 2.14
N ARG A 44 4.72 14.91 1.25
CA ARG A 44 3.33 15.37 1.13
C ARG A 44 2.44 14.41 0.37
N PHE A 45 3.01 13.66 -0.57
CA PHE A 45 2.26 12.73 -1.40
C PHE A 45 2.88 11.33 -1.36
N ALA A 46 2.01 10.33 -1.35
CA ALA A 46 2.36 8.92 -1.40
C ALA A 46 1.63 8.26 -2.58
N ARG A 47 2.37 7.53 -3.41
CA ARG A 47 1.81 6.62 -4.41
C ARG A 47 1.88 5.20 -3.87
N VAL A 48 0.72 4.57 -3.70
CA VAL A 48 0.60 3.21 -3.17
C VAL A 48 0.22 2.27 -4.30
N PHE A 49 1.06 1.26 -4.52
CA PHE A 49 0.81 0.19 -5.49
C PHE A 49 0.32 -1.03 -4.74
N TYR A 50 -0.83 -1.57 -5.16
CA TYR A 50 -1.43 -2.76 -4.59
C TYR A 50 -1.79 -3.75 -5.69
N SER A 51 -1.84 -5.02 -5.31
CA SER A 51 -2.33 -6.12 -6.13
C SER A 51 -3.52 -6.75 -5.46
N VAL A 52 -4.56 -7.10 -6.23
CA VAL A 52 -5.76 -7.77 -5.74
C VAL A 52 -5.77 -9.17 -6.32
N LEU A 53 -5.68 -10.17 -5.44
CA LEU A 53 -5.84 -11.57 -5.80
C LEU A 53 -7.35 -11.86 -5.89
N GLY A 54 -7.99 -11.50 -7.00
CA GLY A 54 -9.42 -11.82 -7.15
C GLY A 54 -10.22 -11.15 -8.27
N GLU A 55 -9.72 -10.15 -8.98
CA GLU A 55 -10.49 -9.58 -10.11
C GLU A 55 -9.67 -9.47 -11.38
N SER A 56 -9.71 -10.55 -12.17
CA SER A 56 -9.91 -10.43 -13.60
C SER A 56 -11.43 -10.34 -13.84
N LYS A 57 -11.99 -9.13 -13.72
CA LYS A 57 -13.21 -8.80 -14.46
C LYS A 57 -12.77 -8.20 -15.78
N GLU A 58 -12.65 -9.07 -16.79
CA GLU A 58 -13.14 -8.71 -18.12
C GLU A 58 -14.67 -8.77 -18.11
#